data_AF-A0A839ITM9-F1
#
_entry.id   AF-A0A839ITM9-F1
#
_cell.length_a   1.000
_cell.length_b   1.000
_cell.length_c   1.000
_cell.angle_alpha   90.00
_cell.angle_beta   90.00
_cell.angle_gamma   90.00
#
_symmetry.space_group_name_H-M   'P 1'
#
loop_
_entity.id
_entity.type
_entity.pdbx_description
1 polymer ?
#
loop_
_entity_poly.entity_id
_entity_poly.type
_entity_poly.pdbx_seq_one_letter_code
_entity_poly.pdbx_strand_id
1 'polypeptide(L)' 'MSIYNPITPVQFALKIRQFAEDSFWVYRYDMGHNGFLKPVPRIVFYANDLASAEQWIEKQHRSQEGCVMLAD' A
#
# COMPACT_ATOMS: atom_id res chain seq x y z
N MET A 1 -25.82 -17.53 -17.86
CA MET A 1 -25.73 -16.13 -17.42
C MET A 1 -24.30 -15.93 -16.92
N SER A 2 -23.42 -15.37 -17.74
CA SER A 2 -22.00 -15.23 -17.41
C SER A 2 -21.84 -14.19 -16.30
N ILE A 3 -21.39 -14.63 -15.12
CA ILE A 3 -21.04 -13.72 -14.03
C ILE A 3 -19.72 -13.08 -14.43
N TYR A 4 -19.81 -11.99 -15.20
CA TYR A 4 -18.67 -11.12 -15.43
C TYR A 4 -18.38 -10.46 -14.07
N ASN A 5 -17.48 -11.06 -13.29
CA ASN A 5 -16.89 -10.39 -12.15
C ASN A 5 -15.68 -9.65 -12.71
N PRO A 6 -15.79 -8.36 -13.11
CA PRO A 6 -14.58 -7.61 -13.43
C PRO A 6 -13.66 -7.79 -12.23
N ILE A 7 -12.41 -8.18 -12.48
CA ILE A 7 -11.39 -8.20 -11.44
C ILE A 7 -11.32 -6.75 -10.99
N THR A 8 -12.09 -6.37 -9.97
CA THR A 8 -11.99 -5.07 -9.35
C THR A 8 -10.58 -5.03 -8.81
N PRO A 9 -9.72 -4.12 -9.30
CA PRO A 9 -8.35 -4.05 -8.83
C PRO A 9 -8.43 -3.90 -7.30
N VAL A 10 -7.75 -4.79 -6.59
CA VAL A 10 -7.73 -4.77 -5.12
C VAL A 10 -7.18 -3.41 -4.74
N GLN A 11 -8.04 -2.55 -4.22
CA GLN A 11 -7.61 -1.25 -3.72
C GLN A 11 -6.80 -1.50 -2.45
N PHE A 12 -5.70 -0.78 -2.30
CA PHE A 12 -4.90 -0.85 -1.10
C PHE A 12 -4.24 0.48 -0.84
N ALA A 13 -4.03 0.74 0.45
CA ALA A 13 -3.33 1.90 0.94
C ALA A 13 -1.89 1.56 1.31
N LEU A 14 -0.95 2.46 1.02
CA LEU A 14 0.42 2.39 1.50
C LEU A 14 0.68 3.50 2.53
N LYS A 15 1.41 3.16 3.60
CA LYS A 15 1.90 4.13 4.61
C LYS A 15 3.34 3.80 4.99
N ILE A 16 4.23 4.80 4.94
CA ILE A 16 5.58 4.70 5.49
C ILE A 16 5.51 4.95 7.00
N ARG A 17 6.25 4.16 7.77
CA ARG A 17 6.44 4.39 9.21
C ARG A 17 7.93 4.30 9.54
N GLN A 18 8.44 5.34 10.19
CA GLN A 18 9.76 5.29 10.78
C GLN A 18 9.69 4.51 12.10
N PHE A 19 10.56 3.51 12.24
CA PHE A 19 10.66 2.66 13.43
C PHE A 19 11.93 2.95 14.24
N ALA A 20 12.98 3.42 13.57
CA ALA A 20 14.24 3.91 14.14
C ALA A 20 14.86 4.92 13.16
N GLU A 21 15.99 5.53 13.55
CA GLU A 21 16.65 6.59 12.77
C GLU A 21 16.88 6.18 11.30
N ASP A 22 17.44 4.98 11.08
CA ASP A 22 17.67 4.37 9.77
C ASP A 22 16.74 3.18 9.49
N SER A 23 15.46 3.27 9.87
CA SER A 23 14.52 2.16 9.74
C SER A 23 13.15 2.62 9.31
N PHE A 24 12.84 2.47 8.02
CA PHE A 24 11.59 2.88 7.38
C PHE A 24 10.85 1.67 6.83
N TRP A 25 9.63 1.47 7.33
CA TRP A 25 8.81 0.29 7.03
C TRP A 25 7.58 0.75 6.26
N VAL A 26 7.30 0.13 5.12
CA VAL A 26 6.10 0.43 4.34
C VAL A 26 5.03 -0.61 4.64
N TYR A 27 3.92 -0.12 5.15
CA TYR A 27 2.74 -0.91 5.48
C TYR A 27 1.72 -0.82 4.35
N ARG A 28 1.20 -1.97 3.95
CA ARG A 28 0.06 -2.11 3.02
C ARG A 28 -1.20 -2.45 3.79
N TYR A 29 -2.24 -1.67 3.56
CA TYR A 29 -3.59 -1.87 4.07
C TYR A 29 -4.47 -2.27 2.89
N ASP A 30 -4.86 -3.53 2.81
CA ASP A 30 -5.81 -3.95 1.79
C ASP A 30 -7.20 -3.37 2.08
N MET A 31 -7.89 -2.91 1.05
CA MET A 31 -9.27 -2.46 1.15
C MET A 31 -10.20 -3.65 0.86
N GLY A 32 -11.14 -3.91 1.76
CA GLY A 32 -12.18 -4.91 1.58
C GLY A 32 -13.19 -4.49 0.51
N HIS A 33 -14.00 -5.44 0.05
CA HIS A 33 -15.09 -5.19 -0.92
C HIS A 33 -16.13 -4.17 -0.42
N ASN A 34 -16.15 -3.92 0.88
CA ASN A 34 -16.99 -2.93 1.57
C ASN A 34 -16.36 -1.52 1.62
N GLY A 35 -15.19 -1.30 1.01
CA GLY A 35 -14.49 -0.02 1.03
C GLY A 35 -13.76 0.29 2.35
N PHE A 36 -13.76 -0.64 3.31
CA PHE A 36 -13.04 -0.46 4.57
C PHE A 36 -11.64 -1.06 4.49
N LEU A 37 -10.66 -0.38 5.10
CA LEU A 37 -9.32 -0.93 5.27
C LEU A 37 -9.39 -2.15 6.18
N LYS A 38 -8.70 -3.23 5.79
CA LYS A 38 -8.53 -4.39 6.66
C LYS A 38 -7.72 -3.99 7.90
N PRO A 39 -8.10 -4.49 9.09
CA PRO A 39 -7.49 -4.07 10.35
C PRO A 39 -6.04 -4.54 10.52
N VAL A 40 -5.61 -5.55 9.75
CA VAL A 40 -4.27 -6.11 9.83
C VAL A 40 -3.45 -5.66 8.62
N PRO A 41 -2.58 -4.63 8.77
CA PRO A 41 -1.65 -4.25 7.71
C PRO A 41 -0.53 -5.28 7.57
N ARG A 42 0.10 -5.31 6.40
CA ARG A 42 1.29 -6.12 6.12
C ARG A 42 2.47 -5.23 5.78
N ILE A 43 3.66 -5.60 6.22
CA ILE A 43 4.89 -4.93 5.81
C ILE A 43 5.26 -5.45 4.43
N VAL A 44 5.42 -4.55 3.47
CA VAL A 44 5.67 -4.88 2.06
C VAL A 44 7.03 -4.39 1.57
N PHE A 45 7.64 -3.44 2.30
CA PHE A 45 8.95 -2.91 1.98
C PHE A 45 9.65 -2.40 3.23
N TYR A 46 10.98 -2.43 3.17
CA TYR A 46 11.89 -1.95 4.19
C TYR A 46 12.99 -1.14 3.51
N ALA A 47 13.33 0.01 4.09
CA ALA A 47 14.48 0.81 3.70
C ALA A 47 15.18 1.39 4.92
N ASN A 48 16.47 1.68 4.75
CA ASN A 48 17.26 2.37 5.76
C ASN A 48 17.11 3.89 5.71
N ASP A 49 16.56 4.44 4.63
CA ASP A 49 16.34 5.86 4.45
C ASP A 49 14.93 6.13 3.92
N LEU A 50 14.42 7.34 4.19
CA LEU A 50 13.09 7.75 3.79
C LEU A 50 12.95 7.83 2.26
N ALA A 51 13.97 8.35 1.57
CA ALA A 51 13.92 8.57 0.13
C ALA A 51 13.77 7.26 -0.67
N SER A 52 14.38 6.17 -0.20
CA SER A 52 14.23 4.84 -0.76
C SER A 52 12.81 4.28 -0.55
N ALA A 53 12.21 4.52 0.62
CA ALA A 53 10.82 4.14 0.89
C ALA A 53 9.82 4.94 0.04
N GLU A 54 10.05 6.24 -0.13
CA GLU A 54 9.24 7.12 -0.98
C GLU A 54 9.31 6.71 -2.45
N GLN A 55 10.52 6.53 -3.00
CA GLN A 55 10.71 6.06 -4.37
C GLN A 55 10.02 4.72 -4.64
N TRP A 56 10.03 3.83 -3.64
CA TRP A 56 9.32 2.56 -3.76
C TRP A 56 7.80 2.75 -3.83
N ILE A 57 7.21 3.62 -2.99
CA ILE A 57 5.78 3.93 -3.04
C ILE A 57 5.41 4.58 -4.37
N GLU A 58 6.20 5.53 -4.87
CA GLU A 58 5.96 6.17 -6.17
C GLU A 58 5.96 5.14 -7.31
N LYS A 59 6.87 4.16 -7.26
CA LYS A 59 6.89 3.05 -8.20
C LYS A 59 5.63 2.18 -8.10
N GLN A 60 5.14 1.89 -6.90
CA GLN A 60 3.88 1.14 -6.73
C GLN A 60 2.69 1.93 -7.28
N HIS A 61 2.63 3.23 -7.02
CA HIS A 61 1.56 4.09 -7.52
C HIS A 61 1.53 4.15 -9.06
N ARG A 62 2.69 4.15 -9.71
CA ARG A 62 2.80 4.12 -11.17
C ARG A 62 2.42 2.76 -11.78
N SER A 63 2.73 1.66 -11.08
CA SER A 63 2.59 0.31 -11.63
C SER A 63 1.31 -0.41 -11.23
N GLN A 64 0.61 0.01 -10.16
CA GLN A 64 -0.57 -0.68 -9.64
C GLN A 64 -1.80 0.23 -9.64
N GLU A 65 -2.78 -0.11 -10.46
CA GLU A 65 -4.10 0.50 -10.46
C GLU A 65 -4.79 0.24 -9.10
N GLY A 66 -5.27 1.28 -8.42
CA GLY A 66 -5.92 1.17 -7.10
C GLY A 66 -5.02 1.36 -5.88
N CYS A 67 -3.74 1.74 -6.07
CA CYS A 67 -2.86 2.16 -4.99
C CYS A 67 -3.24 3.58 -4.51
N VAL A 68 -3.56 3.73 -3.23
CA VAL A 68 -3.76 5.03 -2.58
C VAL A 68 -2.68 5.26 -1.51
N MET A 69 -2.19 6.49 -1.38
CA MET A 69 -1.27 6.86 -0.29
C MET A 69 -2.09 7.39 0.89
N LEU A 70 -1.86 6.87 2.08
CA LEU A 70 -2.42 7.47 3.29
C LEU A 70 -1.50 8.58 3.75
N ALA A 71 -1.97 9.82 3.65
CA ALA A 71 -1.35 10.96 4.32
C ALA A 71 -1.48 10.78 5.85
N ASP A 72 -0.50 11.29 6.59
CA ASP A 72 -0.54 11.34 8.06
C ASP A 72 -1.50 12.44 8.54
#